data_AF-A0A1Q9VVJ5-F1
#
_entry.id   AF-A0A1Q9VVJ5-F1
#
_cell.length_a   1.000
_cell.length_b   1.000
_cell.length_c   1.000
_cell.angle_alpha   90.00
_cell.angle_beta   90.00
_cell.angle_gamma   90.00
#
_symmetry.space_group_name_H-M   'P 1'
#
loop_
_entity.id
_entity.type
_entity.pdbx_description
1 polymer ?
#
loop_
_entity_poly.entity_id
_entity_poly.type
_entity_poly.pdbx_seq_one_letter_code
_entity_poly.pdbx_strand_id
1 'polypeptide(L)'
;MTNDTGAAGEPQTQAAEPGTGRNPADAGDATPGTPPDEETRTGPAAAPGDPDDRGQAPVSPFAGIPVSDYVRDGVAAVLLLVSFALPWDVAHRASDKVEVVLLTILSLLTLALPYLARAGVLPTTWTVHTTRRARLFANAPYVLLVAVYLVVDLVGGGDLTDGWGGVGSAVGLGLAGALLAAQPRQSELGPEELDRDVSSRWLRVLAVLGAVLVVTTVLTVVLTVTGTDLIGAVGVLLVLLGAVLVVALAGLPTLGTWRRSEAARLTLVGLGIALAATFVLGSGNNGILTFESTHLGRFGLVLVPALAAVASSPAVHRAMTPAPASRTWVGVAVRGSTSSRSSPVTSR
;
A
#
# COMPACT_ATOMS: atom_id res chain seq x y z
N MET A 1 -14.66 -44.11 46.86
CA MET A 1 -13.78 -45.27 47.12
C MET A 1 -12.70 -45.23 46.05
N THR A 2 -11.58 -44.54 46.28
CA THR A 2 -10.30 -45.04 46.85
C THR A 2 -9.65 -46.09 45.94
N ASN A 3 -8.35 -46.09 45.63
CA ASN A 3 -7.21 -45.23 45.91
C ASN A 3 -6.03 -45.75 45.06
N ASP A 4 -5.05 -44.87 44.85
CA ASP A 4 -3.59 -45.04 44.82
C ASP A 4 -2.92 -46.39 44.54
N THR A 5 -1.87 -46.32 43.70
CA THR A 5 -0.45 -46.69 43.98
C THR A 5 0.34 -46.37 42.69
N GLY A 6 1.53 -45.78 42.63
CA GLY A 6 2.74 -45.75 43.48
C GLY A 6 3.92 -46.08 42.52
N ALA A 7 4.77 -45.13 42.13
CA ALA A 7 6.06 -44.72 42.72
C ALA A 7 7.31 -45.49 42.25
N ALA A 8 8.40 -44.74 41.98
CA ALA A 8 9.86 -45.02 41.94
C ALA A 8 10.52 -44.57 40.61
N GLY A 9 11.62 -43.81 40.55
CA GLY A 9 12.52 -43.25 41.56
C GLY A 9 13.55 -42.27 40.94
N GLU A 10 14.21 -41.50 41.81
CA GLU A 10 15.25 -40.48 41.54
C GLU A 10 16.63 -41.10 41.15
N PRO A 11 17.65 -40.27 40.82
CA PRO A 11 18.56 -39.83 41.89
C PRO A 11 19.04 -38.36 41.83
N GLN A 12 19.00 -37.73 43.02
CA GLN A 12 20.05 -36.98 43.75
C GLN A 12 21.07 -36.11 42.99
N THR A 13 21.07 -34.77 43.16
CA THR A 13 21.63 -33.93 44.25
C THR A 13 23.15 -33.68 44.16
N GLN A 14 23.55 -32.42 43.92
CA GLN A 14 24.66 -31.80 44.66
C GLN A 14 24.51 -30.27 44.76
N ALA A 15 24.47 -29.79 46.01
CA ALA A 15 24.49 -28.40 46.48
C ALA A 15 25.93 -27.80 46.36
N ALA A 16 26.20 -26.48 46.43
CA ALA A 16 25.94 -25.62 47.58
C ALA A 16 26.08 -24.09 47.29
N GLU A 17 25.27 -23.36 48.06
CA GLU A 17 25.12 -21.94 48.45
C GLU A 17 26.37 -21.22 49.04
N PRO A 18 26.32 -20.00 49.65
CA PRO A 18 25.45 -18.79 49.47
C PRO A 18 26.22 -17.42 49.55
N GLY A 19 25.51 -16.31 49.25
CA GLY A 19 25.34 -15.25 50.26
C GLY A 19 26.07 -13.89 50.13
N THR A 20 25.27 -12.84 49.86
CA THR A 20 25.19 -11.52 50.56
C THR A 20 26.34 -10.50 50.54
N GLY A 21 26.00 -9.24 50.19
CA GLY A 21 26.71 -8.06 50.72
C GLY A 21 26.47 -6.74 49.99
N ARG A 22 25.80 -5.79 50.65
CA ARG A 22 25.43 -4.41 50.23
C ARG A 22 26.62 -3.46 49.97
N ASN A 23 26.41 -2.48 49.06
CA ASN A 23 27.03 -1.13 48.97
C ASN A 23 26.65 -0.25 50.20
N PRO A 24 27.22 0.95 50.53
CA PRO A 24 27.73 2.02 49.63
C PRO A 24 28.87 2.95 50.19
N ALA A 25 29.16 4.07 49.47
CA ALA A 25 29.79 5.35 49.91
C ALA A 25 31.35 5.38 49.99
N ASP A 26 32.11 6.45 49.80
CA ASP A 26 32.03 7.82 49.25
C ASP A 26 33.48 8.37 49.27
N ALA A 27 33.80 9.40 48.46
CA ALA A 27 34.94 10.35 48.58
C ALA A 27 36.40 9.78 48.54
N GLY A 28 37.46 10.46 48.09
CA GLY A 28 37.76 11.81 47.59
C GLY A 28 39.29 11.97 47.51
N ASP A 29 39.77 12.76 46.54
CA ASP A 29 41.07 13.47 46.35
C ASP A 29 42.40 13.02 47.01
N ALA A 30 43.47 12.94 46.17
CA ALA A 30 44.71 13.76 46.29
C ALA A 30 45.77 13.44 45.17
N THR A 31 46.26 14.50 44.51
CA THR A 31 47.33 14.67 43.49
C THR A 31 48.76 14.70 44.10
N PRO A 32 49.90 15.10 43.46
CA PRO A 32 50.41 15.10 42.05
C PRO A 32 51.91 14.65 41.88
N GLY A 33 52.40 14.45 40.64
CA GLY A 33 53.86 14.37 40.34
C GLY A 33 54.21 14.24 38.84
N THR A 34 55.13 15.09 38.36
CA THR A 34 55.52 15.41 36.95
C THR A 34 56.89 14.73 36.59
N PRO A 35 57.29 14.56 35.29
CA PRO A 35 58.23 13.55 34.77
C PRO A 35 59.69 14.05 34.66
N PRO A 36 60.65 13.26 34.10
CA PRO A 36 61.05 13.45 32.69
C PRO A 36 61.62 12.21 31.90
N ASP A 37 61.55 12.35 30.58
CA ASP A 37 62.47 11.92 29.48
C ASP A 37 63.08 10.51 29.40
N GLU A 38 62.76 9.78 28.31
CA GLU A 38 63.71 8.88 27.64
C GLU A 38 63.36 8.64 26.14
N GLU A 39 64.28 9.10 25.28
CA GLU A 39 64.80 8.48 24.05
C GLU A 39 63.91 8.13 22.83
N THR A 40 64.01 9.02 21.83
CA THR A 40 64.56 8.75 20.49
C THR A 40 64.47 7.31 19.92
N ARG A 41 63.50 7.08 19.04
CA ARG A 41 63.70 6.23 17.84
C ARG A 41 63.18 6.93 16.59
N THR A 42 64.09 7.62 15.91
CA THR A 42 63.99 7.99 14.50
C THR A 42 63.98 6.72 13.64
N GLY A 43 62.79 6.31 13.18
CA GLY A 43 62.63 5.44 12.02
C GLY A 43 62.75 6.25 10.71
N PRO A 44 63.27 5.65 9.62
CA PRO A 44 63.48 6.36 8.37
C PRO A 44 62.16 6.86 7.77
N ALA A 45 62.18 8.11 7.31
CA ALA A 45 61.08 8.80 6.66
C ALA A 45 60.53 7.99 5.48
N ALA A 46 59.29 7.52 5.62
CA ALA A 46 58.49 7.07 4.49
C ALA A 46 58.26 8.28 3.56
N ALA A 47 58.56 8.08 2.27
CA ALA A 47 58.28 9.04 1.22
C ALA A 47 56.79 9.47 1.25
N PRO A 48 56.44 10.70 0.85
CA PRO A 48 55.05 11.09 0.69
C PRO A 48 54.47 10.27 -0.46
N GLY A 49 53.76 9.20 -0.13
CA GLY A 49 52.86 8.54 -1.05
C GLY A 49 51.75 9.52 -1.39
N ASP A 50 51.59 9.74 -2.69
CA ASP A 50 50.51 10.51 -3.31
C ASP A 50 49.16 10.12 -2.67
N PRO A 51 48.43 11.06 -2.04
CA PRO A 51 47.08 10.78 -1.61
C PRO A 51 46.16 10.82 -2.84
N ASP A 52 45.32 9.80 -2.94
CA ASP A 52 44.06 9.83 -3.69
C ASP A 52 44.05 9.40 -5.16
N ASP A 53 44.70 8.26 -5.47
CA ASP A 53 44.24 7.39 -6.58
C ASP A 53 43.68 6.05 -6.06
N ARG A 54 42.99 6.10 -4.90
CA ARG A 54 42.03 5.04 -4.56
C ARG A 54 40.84 5.21 -5.49
N GLY A 55 40.93 4.59 -6.66
CA GLY A 55 39.87 4.53 -7.65
C GLY A 55 38.52 4.41 -6.97
N GLN A 56 37.71 5.47 -7.08
CA GLN A 56 36.36 5.49 -6.55
C GLN A 56 35.66 4.28 -7.12
N ALA A 57 35.36 3.29 -6.27
CA ALA A 57 34.59 2.13 -6.67
C ALA A 57 33.33 2.63 -7.38
N PRO A 58 32.96 2.08 -8.56
CA PRO A 58 31.81 2.56 -9.32
C PRO A 58 30.60 2.65 -8.39
N VAL A 59 30.14 3.87 -8.13
CA VAL A 59 28.96 4.07 -7.27
C VAL A 59 27.80 3.38 -7.96
N SER A 60 27.26 2.34 -7.32
CA SER A 60 26.16 1.57 -7.89
C SER A 60 25.03 2.50 -8.35
N PRO A 61 24.44 2.30 -9.54
CA PRO A 61 23.34 3.13 -10.06
C PRO A 61 22.09 3.09 -9.17
N PHE A 62 22.04 2.10 -8.27
CA PHE A 62 20.99 1.87 -7.28
C PHE A 62 21.26 2.52 -5.92
N ALA A 63 22.45 3.10 -5.71
CA ALA A 63 22.80 3.79 -4.47
C ALA A 63 21.81 4.94 -4.21
N GLY A 64 21.19 4.95 -3.04
CA GLY A 64 20.27 6.01 -2.60
C GLY A 64 18.81 5.87 -3.07
N ILE A 65 18.40 4.75 -3.68
CA ILE A 65 16.97 4.48 -3.93
C ILE A 65 16.34 3.84 -2.68
N PRO A 66 15.27 4.43 -2.09
CA PRO A 66 14.55 3.81 -1.00
C PRO A 66 13.96 2.45 -1.38
N VAL A 67 14.02 1.47 -0.45
CA VAL A 67 13.42 0.13 -0.66
C VAL A 67 11.93 0.23 -1.04
N SER A 68 11.23 1.21 -0.49
CA SER A 68 9.81 1.49 -0.79
C SER A 68 9.53 1.74 -2.28
N ASP A 69 10.48 2.30 -3.04
CA ASP A 69 10.31 2.54 -4.47
C ASP A 69 10.34 1.21 -5.25
N TYR A 70 11.30 0.32 -4.97
CA TYR A 70 11.35 -1.01 -5.61
C TYR A 70 10.14 -1.88 -5.27
N VAL A 71 9.69 -1.85 -4.01
CA VAL A 71 8.51 -2.60 -3.59
C VAL A 71 7.28 -2.07 -4.33
N ARG A 72 7.13 -0.74 -4.47
CA ARG A 72 6.00 -0.16 -5.23
C ARG A 72 6.02 -0.61 -6.69
N ASP A 73 7.18 -0.56 -7.35
CA ASP A 73 7.29 -0.96 -8.76
C ASP A 73 7.03 -2.46 -8.95
N GLY A 74 7.54 -3.30 -8.03
CA GLY A 74 7.27 -4.73 -8.02
C GLY A 74 5.77 -5.02 -7.83
N VAL A 75 5.12 -4.36 -6.87
CA VAL A 75 3.67 -4.48 -6.66
C VAL A 75 2.90 -4.00 -7.88
N ALA A 76 3.28 -2.87 -8.49
CA ALA A 76 2.65 -2.39 -9.71
C ALA A 76 2.74 -3.41 -10.85
N ALA A 77 3.93 -4.00 -11.07
CA ALA A 77 4.14 -5.04 -12.05
C ALA A 77 3.31 -6.29 -11.77
N VAL A 78 3.28 -6.76 -10.51
CA VAL A 78 2.46 -7.91 -10.10
C VAL A 78 0.99 -7.66 -10.35
N LEU A 79 0.45 -6.49 -9.95
CA LEU A 79 -0.96 -6.17 -10.17
C LEU A 79 -1.33 -6.14 -11.65
N LEU A 80 -0.47 -5.56 -12.50
CA LEU A 80 -0.65 -5.53 -13.95
C LEU A 80 -0.60 -6.94 -14.58
N LEU A 81 0.36 -7.77 -14.16
CA LEU A 81 0.50 -9.12 -14.70
C LEU A 81 -0.60 -10.07 -14.22
N VAL A 82 -1.00 -9.96 -12.95
CA VAL A 82 -2.11 -10.76 -12.39
C VAL A 82 -3.44 -10.37 -13.03
N SER A 83 -3.64 -9.07 -13.32
CA SER A 83 -4.82 -8.57 -14.04
C SER A 83 -5.06 -9.32 -15.35
N PHE A 84 -4.02 -9.76 -16.08
CA PHE A 84 -4.18 -10.52 -17.32
C PHE A 84 -4.98 -11.82 -17.18
N ALA A 85 -4.82 -12.53 -16.06
CA ALA A 85 -5.51 -13.79 -15.82
C ALA A 85 -6.96 -13.59 -15.34
N LEU A 86 -7.33 -12.36 -14.98
CA LEU A 86 -8.62 -12.03 -14.40
C LEU A 86 -9.64 -11.63 -15.48
N PRO A 87 -10.94 -11.78 -15.20
CA PRO A 87 -12.01 -11.26 -16.05
C PRO A 87 -11.93 -9.74 -16.17
N TRP A 88 -11.93 -9.25 -17.41
CA TRP A 88 -12.01 -7.82 -17.73
C TRP A 88 -13.46 -7.37 -17.83
N ASP A 89 -14.28 -8.20 -18.48
CA ASP A 89 -15.73 -8.06 -18.57
C ASP A 89 -16.36 -9.45 -18.38
N VAL A 90 -17.68 -9.56 -18.55
CA VAL A 90 -18.41 -10.83 -18.35
C VAL A 90 -18.00 -11.91 -19.36
N ALA A 91 -17.53 -11.53 -20.55
CA ALA A 91 -17.22 -12.47 -21.63
C ALA A 91 -15.71 -12.70 -21.83
N HIS A 92 -14.86 -11.75 -21.46
CA HIS A 92 -13.44 -11.75 -21.80
C HIS A 92 -12.53 -11.58 -20.60
N ARG A 93 -11.37 -12.23 -20.65
CA ARG A 93 -10.24 -11.91 -19.76
C ARG A 93 -9.50 -10.69 -20.29
N ALA A 94 -8.71 -10.07 -19.43
CA ALA A 94 -7.85 -8.95 -19.83
C ALA A 94 -6.83 -9.35 -20.92
N SER A 95 -6.38 -10.61 -20.94
CA SER A 95 -5.48 -11.13 -21.99
C SER A 95 -6.12 -11.19 -23.38
N ASP A 96 -7.45 -11.22 -23.47
CA ASP A 96 -8.16 -11.46 -24.73
C ASP A 96 -8.40 -10.14 -25.50
N LYS A 97 -8.21 -9.01 -24.82
CA LYS A 97 -8.42 -7.66 -25.37
C LYS A 97 -7.07 -7.03 -25.74
N VAL A 98 -6.81 -6.89 -27.03
CA VAL A 98 -5.54 -6.37 -27.55
C VAL A 98 -5.22 -4.98 -27.00
N GLU A 99 -6.22 -4.12 -26.85
CA GLU A 99 -6.07 -2.79 -26.28
C GLU A 99 -5.62 -2.84 -24.81
N VAL A 100 -6.13 -3.78 -24.02
CA VAL A 100 -5.74 -3.97 -22.61
C VAL A 100 -4.30 -4.48 -22.55
N VAL A 101 -3.94 -5.44 -23.41
CA VAL A 101 -2.58 -5.98 -23.50
C VAL A 101 -1.56 -4.89 -23.85
N LEU A 102 -1.82 -4.10 -24.88
CA LEU A 102 -0.92 -3.04 -25.32
C LEU A 102 -0.72 -1.97 -24.23
N LEU A 103 -1.80 -1.55 -23.58
CA LEU A 103 -1.72 -0.56 -22.50
C LEU A 103 -1.05 -1.12 -21.25
N THR A 104 -1.24 -2.40 -20.94
CA THR A 104 -0.54 -3.07 -19.82
C THR A 104 0.96 -3.14 -20.08
N ILE A 105 1.38 -3.50 -21.31
CA ILE A 105 2.79 -3.48 -21.72
C ILE A 105 3.36 -2.07 -21.59
N LEU A 106 2.65 -1.06 -22.08
CA LEU A 106 3.07 0.34 -21.96
C LEU A 106 3.24 0.72 -20.48
N SER A 107 2.29 0.39 -19.61
CA SER A 107 2.39 0.62 -18.16
C SER A 107 3.59 -0.09 -17.55
N LEU A 108 3.88 -1.35 -17.91
CA LEU A 108 5.05 -2.09 -17.44
C LEU A 108 6.37 -1.43 -17.89
N LEU A 109 6.45 -0.99 -19.15
CA LEU A 109 7.63 -0.28 -19.66
C LEU A 109 7.88 1.03 -18.91
N THR A 110 6.83 1.71 -18.44
CA THR A 110 6.98 2.95 -17.67
C THR A 110 7.66 2.75 -16.32
N LEU A 111 7.60 1.54 -15.74
CA LEU A 111 8.31 1.20 -14.50
C LEU A 111 9.84 1.19 -14.69
N ALA A 112 10.31 0.91 -15.91
CA ALA A 112 11.73 0.91 -16.23
C ALA A 112 12.32 2.32 -16.41
N LEU A 113 11.49 3.32 -16.73
CA LEU A 113 11.95 4.67 -17.10
C LEU A 113 12.89 5.33 -16.07
N PRO A 114 12.61 5.32 -14.75
CA PRO A 114 13.50 5.97 -13.79
C PRO A 114 14.85 5.26 -13.67
N TYR A 115 14.89 3.94 -13.91
CA TYR A 115 16.13 3.17 -13.90
C TYR A 115 16.97 3.44 -15.15
N LEU A 116 16.34 3.52 -16.32
CA LEU A 116 17.00 3.93 -17.57
C LEU A 116 17.56 5.34 -17.48
N ALA A 117 16.82 6.26 -16.85
CA ALA A 117 17.28 7.62 -16.59
C ALA A 117 18.55 7.63 -15.72
N ARG A 118 18.57 6.84 -14.63
CA ARG A 118 19.73 6.73 -13.72
C ARG A 118 20.92 6.02 -14.34
N ALA A 119 20.68 5.07 -15.24
CA ALA A 119 21.72 4.39 -15.99
C ALA A 119 22.34 5.25 -17.10
N GLY A 120 21.89 6.49 -17.29
CA GLY A 120 22.41 7.39 -18.33
C GLY A 120 22.04 6.99 -19.76
N VAL A 121 21.04 6.11 -19.93
CA VAL A 121 20.57 5.66 -21.26
C VAL A 121 19.76 6.75 -21.96
N LEU A 122 19.12 7.64 -21.18
CA LEU A 122 18.29 8.73 -21.71
C LEU A 122 19.15 9.98 -22.02
N PRO A 123 18.68 10.88 -22.90
CA PRO A 123 19.39 12.11 -23.24
C PRO A 123 19.73 12.95 -22.01
N THR A 124 20.82 13.73 -22.07
CA THR A 124 21.28 14.60 -20.96
C THR A 124 20.26 15.67 -20.56
N THR A 125 19.31 16.00 -21.43
CA THR A 125 18.19 16.91 -21.14
C THR A 125 17.07 16.23 -20.34
N TRP A 126 17.14 14.92 -20.12
CA TRP A 126 16.11 14.16 -19.41
C TRP A 126 16.24 14.37 -17.91
N THR A 127 15.24 15.01 -17.32
CA THR A 127 15.19 15.35 -15.90
C THR A 127 14.24 14.43 -15.14
N VAL A 128 14.30 14.50 -13.81
CA VAL A 128 13.31 13.82 -12.95
C VAL A 128 11.87 14.27 -13.27
N HIS A 129 11.67 15.54 -13.62
CA HIS A 129 10.37 16.07 -14.02
C HIS A 129 9.88 15.47 -15.34
N THR A 130 10.76 15.25 -16.32
CA THR A 130 10.38 14.61 -17.59
C THR A 130 10.03 13.13 -17.37
N THR A 131 10.76 12.41 -16.51
CA THR A 131 10.41 11.03 -16.13
C THR A 131 9.00 10.94 -15.53
N ARG A 132 8.68 11.81 -14.57
CA ARG A 132 7.35 11.87 -13.94
C ARG A 132 6.24 12.13 -14.95
N ARG A 133 6.44 13.12 -15.82
CA ARG A 133 5.45 13.48 -16.85
C ARG A 133 5.29 12.35 -17.86
N ALA A 134 6.37 11.75 -18.32
CA ALA A 134 6.34 10.62 -19.24
C ALA A 134 5.54 9.44 -18.66
N ARG A 135 5.82 9.07 -17.40
CA ARG A 135 5.06 8.01 -16.70
C ARG A 135 3.58 8.35 -16.56
N LEU A 136 3.25 9.59 -16.17
CA LEU A 136 1.87 10.03 -16.05
C LEU A 136 1.12 9.97 -17.40
N PHE A 137 1.72 10.50 -18.47
CA PHE A 137 1.10 10.51 -19.80
C PHE A 137 1.02 9.11 -20.43
N ALA A 138 2.02 8.26 -20.22
CA ALA A 138 2.00 6.89 -20.76
C ALA A 138 0.96 5.99 -20.06
N ASN A 139 0.63 6.27 -18.79
CA ASN A 139 -0.43 5.54 -18.07
C ASN A 139 -1.83 6.17 -18.22
N ALA A 140 -1.93 7.41 -18.72
CA ALA A 140 -3.22 8.08 -18.92
C ALA A 140 -4.16 7.32 -19.88
N PRO A 141 -3.71 6.73 -21.00
CA PRO A 141 -4.55 5.89 -21.85
C PRO A 141 -5.17 4.70 -21.13
N TYR A 142 -4.48 4.08 -20.18
CA TYR A 142 -5.03 2.97 -19.38
C TYR A 142 -6.22 3.45 -18.54
N VAL A 143 -6.05 4.60 -17.85
CA VAL A 143 -7.12 5.21 -17.06
C VAL A 143 -8.32 5.59 -17.95
N LEU A 144 -8.05 6.12 -19.14
CA LEU A 144 -9.08 6.47 -20.11
C LEU A 144 -9.84 5.23 -20.59
N LEU A 145 -9.13 4.12 -20.88
CA LEU A 145 -9.76 2.87 -21.29
C LEU A 145 -10.72 2.38 -20.21
N VAL A 146 -10.29 2.37 -18.95
CA VAL A 146 -11.17 1.99 -17.84
C VAL A 146 -12.39 2.90 -17.78
N ALA A 147 -12.20 4.22 -17.86
CA ALA A 147 -13.31 5.17 -17.87
C ALA A 147 -14.31 4.92 -19.01
N VAL A 148 -13.83 4.56 -20.21
CA VAL A 148 -14.69 4.17 -21.34
C VAL A 148 -15.52 2.93 -21.00
N TYR A 149 -14.91 1.87 -20.46
CA TYR A 149 -15.64 0.66 -20.07
C TYR A 149 -16.67 0.94 -18.95
N LEU A 150 -16.36 1.83 -18.00
CA LEU A 150 -17.35 2.25 -16.98
C LEU A 150 -18.55 2.98 -17.61
N VAL A 151 -18.31 3.84 -18.60
CA VAL A 151 -19.38 4.57 -19.31
C VAL A 151 -20.20 3.61 -20.18
N VAL A 152 -19.54 2.64 -20.83
CA VAL A 152 -20.22 1.61 -21.63
C VAL A 152 -21.12 0.74 -20.74
N ASP A 153 -20.64 0.28 -19.58
CA ASP A 153 -21.48 -0.45 -18.62
C ASP A 153 -22.67 0.39 -18.15
N LEU A 154 -22.43 1.69 -17.89
CA LEU A 154 -23.49 2.59 -17.47
C LEU A 154 -24.58 2.78 -18.53
N VAL A 155 -24.20 3.01 -19.79
CA VAL A 155 -25.12 3.34 -20.90
C VAL A 155 -25.71 2.08 -21.56
N GLY A 156 -25.03 0.94 -21.47
CA GLY A 156 -25.37 -0.32 -22.16
C GLY A 156 -26.65 -1.04 -21.68
N GLY A 157 -27.41 -0.44 -20.76
CA GLY A 157 -28.74 -0.93 -20.38
C GLY A 157 -28.77 -2.31 -19.69
N GLY A 158 -27.61 -2.81 -19.23
CA GLY A 158 -27.51 -4.10 -18.53
C GLY A 158 -27.44 -5.32 -19.44
N ASP A 159 -27.27 -5.15 -20.76
CA ASP A 159 -26.99 -6.27 -21.65
C ASP A 159 -25.56 -6.77 -21.44
N LEU A 160 -25.45 -7.96 -20.83
CA LEU A 160 -24.17 -8.62 -20.54
C LEU A 160 -23.72 -9.54 -21.68
N THR A 161 -24.53 -9.70 -22.73
CA THR A 161 -24.30 -10.70 -23.78
C THR A 161 -23.39 -10.21 -24.90
N ASP A 162 -23.26 -8.89 -25.07
CA ASP A 162 -22.45 -8.29 -26.14
C ASP A 162 -20.94 -8.26 -25.85
N GLY A 163 -20.50 -8.74 -24.68
CA GLY A 163 -19.08 -8.76 -24.29
C GLY A 163 -18.46 -7.37 -24.02
N TRP A 164 -19.33 -6.40 -23.77
CA TRP A 164 -19.01 -5.03 -23.34
C TRP A 164 -19.72 -4.63 -22.04
N GLY A 165 -20.54 -5.54 -21.48
CA GLY A 165 -21.28 -5.32 -20.24
C GLY A 165 -20.52 -5.84 -19.01
N GLY A 166 -20.63 -5.11 -17.91
CA GLY A 166 -19.96 -5.43 -16.64
C GLY A 166 -18.46 -5.11 -16.64
N VAL A 167 -17.97 -4.87 -15.43
CA VAL A 167 -16.59 -4.50 -15.14
C VAL A 167 -16.01 -5.57 -14.23
N GLY A 168 -15.05 -6.33 -14.76
CA GLY A 168 -14.41 -7.42 -14.06
C GLY A 168 -13.32 -6.98 -13.09
N SER A 169 -12.90 -7.89 -12.21
CA SER A 169 -11.86 -7.64 -11.21
C SER A 169 -10.50 -7.28 -11.82
N ALA A 170 -10.22 -7.66 -13.07
CA ALA A 170 -9.01 -7.26 -13.79
C ALA A 170 -8.91 -5.73 -13.92
N VAL A 171 -10.04 -5.03 -14.10
CA VAL A 171 -10.10 -3.57 -14.22
C VAL A 171 -9.60 -2.92 -12.94
N GLY A 172 -10.03 -3.43 -11.78
CA GLY A 172 -9.61 -2.91 -10.48
C GLY A 172 -8.12 -3.08 -10.22
N LEU A 173 -7.58 -4.28 -10.45
CA LEU A 173 -6.14 -4.55 -10.26
C LEU A 173 -5.28 -3.85 -11.32
N GLY A 174 -5.72 -3.86 -12.56
CA GLY A 174 -5.04 -3.22 -13.69
C GLY A 174 -4.95 -1.71 -13.50
N LEU A 175 -6.06 -1.07 -13.14
CA LEU A 175 -6.09 0.37 -12.82
C LEU A 175 -5.20 0.69 -11.60
N ALA A 176 -5.23 -0.14 -10.56
CA ALA A 176 -4.36 0.03 -9.40
C ALA A 176 -2.87 -0.05 -9.79
N GLY A 177 -2.48 -1.05 -10.57
CA GLY A 177 -1.13 -1.21 -11.09
C GLY A 177 -0.68 -0.04 -11.98
N ALA A 178 -1.53 0.40 -12.91
CA ALA A 178 -1.27 1.54 -13.78
C ALA A 178 -1.12 2.86 -12.97
N LEU A 179 -1.95 3.06 -11.95
CA LEU A 179 -1.84 4.23 -11.07
C LEU A 179 -0.58 4.18 -10.21
N LEU A 180 -0.17 3.03 -9.68
CA LEU A 180 1.13 2.89 -9.01
C LEU A 180 2.28 3.19 -9.98
N ALA A 181 2.19 2.72 -11.23
CA ALA A 181 3.15 2.99 -12.28
C ALA A 181 3.18 4.45 -12.74
N ALA A 182 2.11 5.22 -12.53
CA ALA A 182 2.04 6.66 -12.82
C ALA A 182 2.56 7.55 -11.67
N GLN A 183 2.61 7.02 -10.45
CA GLN A 183 2.91 7.81 -9.25
C GLN A 183 4.37 8.26 -9.14
N PRO A 184 4.62 9.47 -8.62
CA PRO A 184 5.98 9.92 -8.31
C PRO A 184 6.59 9.02 -7.23
N ARG A 185 7.87 8.71 -7.40
CA ARG A 185 8.64 7.93 -6.42
C ARG A 185 9.16 8.81 -5.30
N GLN A 186 9.53 8.21 -4.17
CA GLN A 186 10.11 8.95 -3.05
C GLN A 186 11.45 9.57 -3.43
N SER A 187 12.28 8.82 -4.17
CA SER A 187 13.56 9.30 -4.71
C SER A 187 13.44 10.43 -5.73
N GLU A 188 12.27 10.65 -6.32
CA GLU A 188 12.06 11.70 -7.31
C GLU A 188 11.58 13.02 -6.66
N LEU A 189 11.07 12.96 -5.42
CA LEU A 189 10.41 14.10 -4.77
C LEU A 189 11.42 14.97 -4.03
N GLY A 190 11.46 16.25 -4.42
CA GLY A 190 12.32 17.27 -3.83
C GLY A 190 11.79 17.79 -2.48
N PRO A 191 12.32 18.95 -2.02
CA PRO A 191 11.84 19.66 -0.85
C PRO A 191 10.32 19.91 -0.90
N GLU A 192 9.65 19.85 0.26
CA GLU A 192 8.19 19.90 0.34
C GLU A 192 7.60 21.23 -0.14
N GLU A 193 8.35 22.32 0.02
CA GLU A 193 7.93 23.66 -0.41
C GLU A 193 7.82 23.74 -1.93
N LEU A 194 8.67 23.01 -2.66
CA LEU A 194 8.74 23.04 -4.12
C LEU A 194 7.77 22.04 -4.77
N ASP A 195 7.53 20.88 -4.12
CA ASP A 195 6.70 19.79 -4.66
C ASP A 195 5.26 19.77 -4.10
N ARG A 196 4.82 20.81 -3.38
CA ARG A 196 3.46 20.91 -2.80
C ARG A 196 2.35 20.71 -3.84
N ASP A 197 2.56 21.21 -5.05
CA ASP A 197 1.61 21.06 -6.15
C ASP A 197 1.42 19.60 -6.56
N VAL A 198 2.47 18.78 -6.49
CA VAL A 198 2.44 17.35 -6.80
C VAL A 198 1.53 16.64 -5.80
N SER A 199 1.71 16.89 -4.50
CA SER A 199 0.86 16.33 -3.45
C SER A 199 -0.60 16.76 -3.59
N SER A 200 -0.85 18.05 -3.89
CA SER A 200 -2.21 18.55 -4.13
C SER A 200 -2.88 17.88 -5.34
N ARG A 201 -2.11 17.56 -6.38
CA ARG A 201 -2.61 16.92 -7.60
C ARG A 201 -3.02 15.48 -7.32
N TRP A 202 -2.21 14.72 -6.59
CA TRP A 202 -2.56 13.34 -6.23
C TRP A 202 -3.73 13.25 -5.24
N LEU A 203 -3.87 14.22 -4.33
CA LEU A 203 -5.09 14.34 -3.52
C LEU A 203 -6.34 14.66 -4.36
N ARG A 204 -6.20 15.47 -5.42
CA ARG A 204 -7.28 15.71 -6.39
C ARG A 204 -7.62 14.44 -7.17
N VAL A 205 -6.63 13.68 -7.64
CA VAL A 205 -6.85 12.38 -8.30
C VAL A 205 -7.61 11.42 -7.37
N LEU A 206 -7.21 11.35 -6.09
CA LEU A 206 -7.91 10.56 -5.08
C LEU A 206 -9.37 11.00 -4.92
N ALA A 207 -9.61 12.31 -4.81
CA ALA A 207 -10.95 12.87 -4.67
C ALA A 207 -11.82 12.60 -5.91
N VAL A 208 -11.26 12.70 -7.11
CA VAL A 208 -11.96 12.40 -8.37
C VAL A 208 -12.34 10.92 -8.42
N LEU A 209 -11.41 10.00 -8.12
CA LEU A 209 -11.73 8.57 -8.05
C LEU A 209 -12.79 8.26 -6.98
N GLY A 210 -12.71 8.92 -5.82
CA GLY A 210 -13.71 8.79 -4.76
C GLY A 210 -15.08 9.30 -5.17
N ALA A 211 -15.13 10.42 -5.90
CA ALA A 211 -16.36 10.96 -6.45
C ALA A 211 -16.95 10.03 -7.51
N VAL A 212 -16.13 9.46 -8.39
CA VAL A 212 -16.57 8.45 -9.38
C VAL A 212 -17.20 7.26 -8.66
N LEU A 213 -16.54 6.71 -7.63
CA LEU A 213 -17.10 5.62 -6.82
C LEU A 213 -18.46 5.97 -6.23
N VAL A 214 -18.60 7.14 -5.59
CA VAL A 214 -19.88 7.55 -4.98
C VAL A 214 -20.95 7.73 -6.06
N VAL A 215 -20.63 8.40 -7.16
CA VAL A 215 -21.58 8.65 -8.26
C VAL A 215 -22.05 7.34 -8.87
N THR A 216 -21.15 6.40 -9.19
CA THR A 216 -21.53 5.12 -9.78
C THR A 216 -22.30 4.24 -8.80
N THR A 217 -21.96 4.25 -7.51
CA THR A 217 -22.75 3.55 -6.48
C THR A 217 -24.16 4.14 -6.36
N VAL A 218 -24.32 5.47 -6.35
CA VAL A 218 -25.65 6.11 -6.33
C VAL A 218 -26.43 5.77 -7.60
N LEU A 219 -25.78 5.83 -8.76
CA LEU A 219 -26.41 5.53 -10.03
C LEU A 219 -26.84 4.07 -10.12
N THR A 220 -26.05 3.14 -9.58
CA THR A 220 -26.41 1.72 -9.42
C THR A 220 -27.68 1.57 -8.61
N VAL A 221 -27.80 2.27 -7.46
CA VAL A 221 -29.03 2.25 -6.65
C VAL A 221 -30.22 2.76 -7.46
N VAL A 222 -30.08 3.91 -8.12
CA VAL A 222 -31.18 4.51 -8.91
C VAL A 222 -31.62 3.56 -10.02
N LEU A 223 -30.69 3.12 -10.87
CA LEU A 223 -30.98 2.25 -12.00
C LEU A 223 -31.59 0.91 -11.56
N THR A 224 -31.10 0.33 -10.46
CA THR A 224 -31.63 -0.92 -9.93
C THR A 224 -33.04 -0.74 -9.36
N VAL A 225 -33.32 0.37 -8.67
CA VAL A 225 -34.65 0.64 -8.09
C VAL A 225 -35.67 1.01 -9.16
N THR A 226 -35.28 1.73 -10.22
CA THR A 226 -36.19 2.17 -11.28
C THR A 226 -36.32 1.17 -12.43
N GLY A 227 -35.31 0.34 -12.67
CA GLY A 227 -35.19 -0.50 -13.85
C GLY A 227 -35.85 -1.87 -13.75
N THR A 228 -36.28 -2.30 -12.56
CA THR A 228 -36.82 -3.65 -12.38
C THR A 228 -38.15 -3.64 -11.62
N ASP A 229 -39.21 -4.13 -12.26
CA ASP A 229 -40.48 -4.51 -11.59
C ASP A 229 -40.32 -5.77 -10.70
N LEU A 230 -39.14 -6.41 -10.73
CA LEU A 230 -38.86 -7.74 -10.19
C LEU A 230 -38.13 -7.73 -8.84
N ILE A 231 -37.55 -6.60 -8.42
CA ILE A 231 -36.82 -6.52 -7.15
C ILE A 231 -37.82 -6.12 -6.07
N GLY A 232 -38.43 -7.13 -5.44
CA GLY A 232 -39.29 -6.91 -4.27
C GLY A 232 -38.56 -6.12 -3.16
N ALA A 233 -39.30 -5.65 -2.15
CA ALA A 233 -38.78 -4.76 -1.10
C ALA A 233 -37.46 -5.23 -0.45
N VAL A 234 -37.26 -6.55 -0.32
CA VAL A 234 -36.02 -7.15 0.21
C VAL A 234 -34.81 -6.86 -0.68
N GLY A 235 -34.95 -6.94 -2.00
CA GLY A 235 -33.84 -6.68 -2.91
C GLY A 235 -33.46 -5.20 -2.95
N VAL A 236 -34.45 -4.29 -2.90
CA VAL A 236 -34.19 -2.85 -2.74
C VAL A 236 -33.43 -2.58 -1.45
N LEU A 237 -33.84 -3.19 -0.34
CA LEU A 237 -33.14 -3.08 0.94
C LEU A 237 -31.68 -3.57 0.84
N LEU A 238 -31.43 -4.70 0.17
CA LEU A 238 -30.08 -5.23 -0.02
C LEU A 238 -29.19 -4.32 -0.87
N VAL A 239 -29.73 -3.71 -1.93
CA VAL A 239 -29.02 -2.76 -2.80
C VAL A 239 -28.66 -1.50 -2.01
N LEU A 240 -29.61 -0.96 -1.24
CA LEU A 240 -29.36 0.19 -0.37
C LEU A 240 -28.31 -0.12 0.69
N LEU A 241 -28.40 -1.29 1.35
CA LEU A 241 -27.43 -1.71 2.35
C LEU A 241 -26.03 -1.91 1.73
N GLY A 242 -25.97 -2.49 0.53
CA GLY A 242 -24.73 -2.64 -0.24
C GLY A 242 -24.11 -1.28 -0.59
N ALA A 243 -24.91 -0.33 -1.07
CA ALA A 243 -24.45 1.02 -1.37
C ALA A 243 -23.92 1.75 -0.12
N VAL A 244 -24.64 1.66 1.01
CA VAL A 244 -24.18 2.20 2.29
C VAL A 244 -22.87 1.55 2.70
N LEU A 245 -22.74 0.23 2.55
CA LEU A 245 -21.52 -0.50 2.88
C LEU A 245 -20.33 -0.04 2.02
N VAL A 246 -20.51 0.09 0.71
CA VAL A 246 -19.47 0.57 -0.22
C VAL A 246 -19.03 1.99 0.15
N VAL A 247 -19.98 2.90 0.38
CA VAL A 247 -19.66 4.29 0.77
C VAL A 247 -19.00 4.34 2.15
N ALA A 248 -19.45 3.52 3.11
CA ALA A 248 -18.87 3.47 4.44
C ALA A 248 -17.44 2.89 4.44
N LEU A 249 -17.21 1.80 3.70
CA LEU A 249 -15.92 1.13 3.66
C LEU A 249 -14.90 1.87 2.79
N ALA A 250 -15.28 2.38 1.62
CA ALA A 250 -14.34 3.02 0.69
C ALA A 250 -14.48 4.54 0.66
N GLY A 251 -15.71 5.06 0.65
CA GLY A 251 -15.97 6.51 0.57
C GLY A 251 -15.48 7.27 1.81
N LEU A 252 -15.76 6.78 3.02
CA LEU A 252 -15.35 7.46 4.26
C LEU A 252 -13.83 7.51 4.44
N PRO A 253 -13.06 6.42 4.25
CA PRO A 253 -11.60 6.50 4.30
C PRO A 253 -11.01 7.37 3.20
N THR A 254 -11.64 7.40 2.01
CA THR A 254 -11.24 8.31 0.92
C THR A 254 -11.43 9.77 1.32
N LEU A 255 -12.59 10.12 1.88
CA LEU A 255 -12.85 11.47 2.39
C LEU A 255 -11.92 11.84 3.55
N GLY A 256 -11.66 10.90 4.47
CA GLY A 256 -10.72 11.10 5.56
C GLY A 256 -9.29 11.34 5.08
N THR A 257 -8.84 10.60 4.05
CA THR A 257 -7.53 10.78 3.41
C THR A 257 -7.46 12.14 2.70
N TRP A 258 -8.51 12.54 1.99
CA TRP A 258 -8.59 13.87 1.38
C TRP A 258 -8.54 15.00 2.43
N ARG A 259 -9.14 14.77 3.60
CA ARG A 259 -9.02 15.63 4.81
C ARG A 259 -7.69 15.46 5.56
N ARG A 260 -6.70 14.79 4.97
CA ARG A 260 -5.32 14.63 5.47
C ARG A 260 -5.18 13.75 6.72
N SER A 261 -6.10 12.81 6.94
CA SER A 261 -6.01 11.83 8.03
C SER A 261 -5.12 10.63 7.66
N GLU A 262 -4.03 10.45 8.41
CA GLU A 262 -3.13 9.29 8.30
C GLU A 262 -3.86 7.96 8.49
N ALA A 263 -4.69 7.87 9.52
CA ALA A 263 -5.43 6.66 9.86
C ALA A 263 -6.38 6.25 8.74
N ALA A 264 -7.13 7.22 8.17
CA ALA A 264 -8.02 6.98 7.05
C ALA A 264 -7.27 6.48 5.81
N ARG A 265 -6.07 7.04 5.54
CA ARG A 265 -5.21 6.58 4.45
C ARG A 265 -4.78 5.13 4.63
N LEU A 266 -4.33 4.77 5.83
CA LEU A 266 -3.91 3.40 6.14
C LEU A 266 -5.09 2.42 6.06
N THR A 267 -6.28 2.81 6.54
CA THR A 267 -7.50 2.00 6.37
C THR A 267 -7.83 1.77 4.90
N LEU A 268 -7.74 2.81 4.06
CA LEU A 268 -8.01 2.70 2.62
C LEU A 268 -6.99 1.79 1.92
N VAL A 269 -5.70 1.93 2.25
CA VAL A 269 -4.65 1.05 1.73
C VAL A 269 -4.87 -0.41 2.15
N GLY A 270 -5.14 -0.65 3.43
CA GLY A 270 -5.43 -1.99 3.95
C GLY A 270 -6.66 -2.63 3.29
N LEU A 271 -7.73 -1.86 3.11
CA LEU A 271 -8.94 -2.31 2.43
C LEU A 271 -8.68 -2.67 0.96
N GLY A 272 -7.92 -1.86 0.23
CA GLY A 272 -7.57 -2.15 -1.15
C GLY A 272 -6.68 -3.39 -1.30
N ILE A 273 -5.75 -3.62 -0.36
CA ILE A 273 -4.95 -4.86 -0.33
C ILE A 273 -5.85 -6.08 -0.07
N ALA A 274 -6.76 -5.99 0.90
CA ALA A 274 -7.69 -7.06 1.21
C ALA A 274 -8.57 -7.41 -0.01
N LEU A 275 -9.16 -6.40 -0.64
CA LEU A 275 -9.98 -6.60 -1.85
C LEU A 275 -9.16 -7.12 -3.03
N ALA A 276 -7.93 -6.64 -3.22
CA ALA A 276 -7.06 -7.17 -4.25
C ALA A 276 -6.78 -8.66 -4.05
N ALA A 277 -6.48 -9.09 -2.82
CA ALA A 277 -6.33 -10.51 -2.50
C ALA A 277 -7.63 -11.29 -2.74
N THR A 278 -8.79 -10.74 -2.35
CA THR A 278 -10.09 -11.37 -2.60
C THR A 278 -10.38 -11.52 -4.09
N PHE A 279 -10.04 -10.55 -4.94
CA PHE A 279 -10.21 -10.64 -6.39
C PHE A 279 -9.34 -11.75 -7.01
N VAL A 280 -8.09 -11.87 -6.58
CA VAL A 280 -7.19 -12.92 -7.07
C VAL A 280 -7.69 -14.30 -6.65
N LEU A 281 -7.98 -14.48 -5.35
CA LEU A 281 -8.44 -15.76 -4.80
C LEU A 281 -9.85 -16.14 -5.28
N GLY A 282 -10.69 -15.14 -5.53
CA GLY A 282 -12.07 -15.33 -5.99
C GLY A 282 -12.18 -15.66 -7.48
N SER A 283 -11.15 -15.40 -8.28
CA SER A 283 -11.20 -15.52 -9.74
C SER A 283 -11.49 -16.92 -10.29
N GLY A 284 -11.15 -17.98 -9.54
CA GLY A 284 -11.39 -19.37 -9.93
C GLY A 284 -12.80 -19.88 -9.65
N ASN A 285 -13.59 -19.13 -8.89
CA ASN A 285 -14.98 -19.44 -8.60
C ASN A 285 -15.83 -18.33 -9.25
N ASN A 286 -16.95 -18.64 -9.90
CA ASN A 286 -17.86 -17.62 -10.46
C ASN A 286 -18.61 -16.87 -9.32
N GLY A 287 -17.85 -16.33 -8.38
CA GLY A 287 -18.31 -15.76 -7.13
C GLY A 287 -18.78 -14.32 -7.27
N ILE A 288 -19.40 -13.87 -6.18
CA ILE A 288 -20.08 -12.58 -6.02
C ILE A 288 -19.20 -11.33 -6.28
N LEU A 289 -17.87 -11.47 -6.36
CA LEU A 289 -16.91 -10.37 -6.43
C LEU A 289 -16.05 -10.35 -7.70
N THR A 290 -16.36 -11.20 -8.69
CA THR A 290 -15.52 -11.34 -9.89
C THR A 290 -15.87 -10.30 -10.96
N PHE A 291 -17.13 -9.86 -11.01
CA PHE A 291 -17.64 -8.83 -11.89
C PHE A 291 -18.63 -7.93 -11.15
N GLU A 292 -18.60 -6.64 -11.47
CA GLU A 292 -19.53 -5.62 -10.98
C GLU A 292 -20.21 -4.93 -12.16
N SER A 293 -21.46 -4.54 -11.99
CA SER A 293 -22.19 -3.78 -13.02
C SER A 293 -23.19 -2.86 -12.36
N THR A 294 -23.33 -1.67 -12.97
CA THR A 294 -24.29 -0.65 -12.55
C THR A 294 -25.74 -1.16 -12.62
N HIS A 295 -25.99 -2.20 -13.43
CA HIS A 295 -27.32 -2.80 -13.63
C HIS A 295 -27.56 -4.06 -12.79
N LEU A 296 -26.54 -4.59 -12.11
CA LEU A 296 -26.64 -5.79 -11.25
C LEU A 296 -26.79 -5.46 -9.75
N GLY A 297 -27.08 -4.20 -9.42
CA GLY A 297 -27.23 -3.74 -8.03
C GLY A 297 -25.93 -3.79 -7.22
N ARG A 298 -24.76 -3.95 -7.88
CA ARG A 298 -23.45 -4.10 -7.24
C ARG A 298 -22.39 -3.38 -8.05
N PHE A 299 -21.92 -2.25 -7.51
CA PHE A 299 -20.85 -1.47 -8.11
C PHE A 299 -20.10 -0.63 -7.08
N GLY A 300 -18.78 -0.58 -7.21
CA GLY A 300 -17.89 0.37 -6.55
C GLY A 300 -16.70 -0.27 -5.86
N LEU A 301 -16.73 -1.58 -5.57
CA LEU A 301 -15.58 -2.25 -4.95
C LEU A 301 -14.43 -2.41 -5.94
N VAL A 302 -14.72 -2.51 -7.25
CA VAL A 302 -13.70 -2.59 -8.30
C VAL A 302 -12.76 -1.37 -8.30
N LEU A 303 -13.22 -0.21 -7.84
CA LEU A 303 -12.41 1.02 -7.77
C LEU A 303 -11.53 1.13 -6.51
N VAL A 304 -11.76 0.27 -5.50
CA VAL A 304 -11.08 0.39 -4.20
C VAL A 304 -9.59 0.09 -4.27
N PRO A 305 -9.11 -0.95 -5.00
CA PRO A 305 -7.67 -1.13 -5.20
C PRO A 305 -6.99 0.08 -5.86
N ALA A 306 -7.68 0.77 -6.79
CA ALA A 306 -7.17 1.99 -7.42
C ALA A 306 -7.10 3.17 -6.45
N LEU A 307 -8.11 3.35 -5.61
CA LEU A 307 -8.08 4.33 -4.51
C LEU A 307 -6.93 4.06 -3.54
N ALA A 308 -6.74 2.80 -3.15
CA ALA A 308 -5.64 2.37 -2.29
C ALA A 308 -4.28 2.61 -2.93
N ALA A 309 -4.13 2.34 -4.23
CA ALA A 309 -2.93 2.65 -4.99
C ALA A 309 -2.59 4.15 -4.87
N VAL A 310 -3.54 5.05 -5.15
CA VAL A 310 -3.32 6.50 -5.04
C VAL A 310 -2.99 6.93 -3.61
N ALA A 311 -3.73 6.38 -2.64
CA ALA A 311 -3.51 6.63 -1.22
C ALA A 311 -2.13 6.16 -0.74
N SER A 312 -1.56 5.12 -1.36
CA SER A 312 -0.22 4.62 -1.04
C SER A 312 0.91 5.49 -1.62
N SER A 313 0.62 6.50 -2.43
CA SER A 313 1.65 7.32 -3.08
C SER A 313 2.47 8.12 -2.06
N PRO A 314 3.78 8.35 -2.29
CA PRO A 314 4.60 9.14 -1.37
C PRO A 314 4.14 10.59 -1.32
N ALA A 315 3.60 11.11 -2.42
CA ALA A 315 3.04 12.46 -2.51
C ALA A 315 1.81 12.63 -1.59
N VAL A 316 0.92 11.63 -1.53
CA VAL A 316 -0.21 11.64 -0.59
C VAL A 316 0.28 11.45 0.84
N HIS A 317 1.25 10.56 1.09
CA HIS A 317 1.81 10.35 2.43
C HIS A 317 2.36 11.65 3.05
N ARG A 318 3.16 12.41 2.29
CA ARG A 318 3.72 13.70 2.74
C ARG A 318 2.67 14.76 3.06
N ALA A 319 1.48 14.65 2.47
CA ALA A 319 0.40 15.61 2.71
C ALA A 319 -0.42 15.31 3.99
N MET A 320 -0.19 14.17 4.65
CA MET A 320 -0.97 13.79 5.82
C MET A 320 -0.50 14.52 7.08
N THR A 321 -1.44 14.78 7.99
CA THR A 321 -1.10 15.28 9.32
C THR A 321 -0.49 14.14 10.14
N PRO A 322 0.71 14.32 10.73
CA PRO A 322 1.34 13.30 11.58
C PRO A 322 0.39 12.87 12.70
N ALA A 323 0.08 11.58 12.75
CA ALA A 323 -0.63 11.03 13.89
C ALA A 323 0.34 10.90 15.08
N PRO A 324 -0.04 11.30 16.31
CA PRO A 324 0.78 11.05 17.49
C PRO A 324 1.01 9.54 17.64
N ALA A 325 2.27 9.10 17.58
CA ALA A 325 2.65 7.67 17.65
C ALA A 325 2.09 6.94 18.88
N SER A 326 1.80 7.69 19.96
CA SER A 326 1.20 7.21 21.21
C SER A 326 -0.28 6.83 21.12
N ARG A 327 -1.03 7.25 20.08
CA ARG A 327 -2.44 6.82 19.86
C ARG A 327 -2.57 5.63 18.90
N THR A 328 -1.60 5.44 18.01
CA THR A 328 -1.65 4.39 16.98
C THR A 328 -1.45 3.00 17.58
N TRP A 329 -0.53 2.86 18.54
CA TRP A 329 -0.25 1.56 19.19
C TRP A 329 -1.13 1.31 20.42
N VAL A 330 -1.42 2.35 21.22
CA VAL A 330 -2.31 2.23 22.38
C VAL A 330 -3.76 1.97 21.98
N GLY A 331 -4.22 2.50 20.84
CA GLY A 331 -5.56 2.22 20.32
C GLY A 331 -5.77 0.76 19.85
N VAL A 332 -4.70 0.12 19.36
CA VAL A 332 -4.71 -1.31 18.97
C VAL A 332 -4.63 -2.20 20.22
N ALA A 333 -3.82 -1.82 21.21
CA ALA A 333 -3.66 -2.57 22.46
C ALA A 333 -4.90 -2.52 23.37
N VAL A 334 -5.61 -1.38 23.45
CA VAL A 334 -6.76 -1.20 24.35
C VAL A 334 -8.02 -1.91 23.86
N ARG A 335 -8.20 -2.09 22.54
CA ARG A 335 -9.32 -2.90 21.99
C ARG A 335 -9.09 -4.41 22.08
N GLY A 336 -7.84 -4.86 22.24
CA GLY A 336 -7.52 -6.27 22.44
C GLY A 336 -7.67 -6.75 23.89
N SER A 337 -7.66 -5.85 24.87
CA SER A 337 -7.66 -6.20 26.30
C SER A 337 -9.03 -6.11 26.98
N THR A 338 -10.07 -5.57 26.33
CA THR A 338 -11.40 -5.40 26.96
C THR A 338 -12.34 -6.60 26.82
N SER A 339 -11.95 -7.68 26.13
CA SER A 339 -12.79 -8.90 26.00
C SER A 339 -12.35 -10.08 26.88
N SER A 340 -11.45 -9.88 27.84
CA SER A 340 -10.97 -10.96 28.71
C SER A 340 -10.68 -10.47 30.13
N ARG A 341 -11.74 -10.19 30.90
CA ARG A 341 -11.87 -10.43 32.36
C ARG A 341 -13.12 -9.73 32.92
N SER A 342 -14.27 -10.38 32.73
CA SER A 342 -15.38 -10.37 33.69
C SER A 342 -15.44 -11.82 34.21
N SER A 343 -15.11 -12.10 35.47
CA SER A 343 -16.09 -12.09 36.57
C SER A 343 -15.42 -12.52 37.90
N PRO A 344 -16.12 -12.38 39.05
CA PRO A 344 -15.57 -11.91 40.32
C PRO A 344 -15.29 -13.02 41.33
N VAL A 345 -14.39 -12.73 42.28
CA VAL A 345 -14.31 -13.44 43.56
C VAL A 345 -14.03 -12.40 44.63
N THR A 346 -15.01 -12.08 45.48
CA THR A 346 -14.89 -12.39 46.91
C THR A 346 -16.25 -12.36 47.61
N SER A 347 -16.54 -13.50 48.22
CA SER A 347 -17.48 -13.73 49.30
C SER A 347 -17.14 -12.93 50.56
N ARG A 348 -18.17 -12.58 51.34
CA ARG A 348 -18.15 -12.76 52.80
C ARG A 348 -19.02 -13.97 53.12
#